data_AF-A0A6A6LDJ9-F1
#
_entry.id   AF-A0A6A6LDJ9-F1
#
_cell.length_a   1.000
_cell.length_b   1.000
_cell.length_c   1.000
_cell.angle_alpha   90.00
_cell.angle_beta   90.00
_cell.angle_gamma   90.00
#
_symmetry.space_group_name_H-M   'P 1'
#
loop_
_entity.id
_entity.type
_entity.pdbx_description
1 polymer ?
#
loop_
_entity_poly.entity_id
_entity_poly.type
_entity_poly.pdbx_seq_one_letter_code
_entity_poly.pdbx_strand_id
1 'polypeptide(L)'
;MKFTYVVSCQVYGQQKAKGDPHAEEILHLMKNNEALRVAYVDEVHLGRGEVEYYSVLVKYDQQLQREVEIYRIRFPGALKLGEGKPENQNHAIIFTRGDAVQTIDMNQDNYFEEALKMRNLLEEFKTHYGIRRPTILGVRENIFTGSVSSLAWFMSAQETSFVTLGQRVLANPLKIRMHYGHPDVFDRFWFVPRGGLSKASRVINISEDIFAGFNCTLRGGNVTHHEYIQVGKGRDVGLNQVSMFEAKIASGNGEQVLSRDVYRLGHRLDFFRMLSFFYTTVGFYFNTMLVVLTVYTFLWGRLYLALSGVEVTQMPIVATMRPLAQF
;
A
#
# COMPACT_ATOMS: atom_id res chain seq x y z
N MET A 1 3.06 -20.16 20.88
CA MET A 1 2.79 -18.72 20.72
C MET A 1 2.02 -18.53 19.42
N LYS A 2 0.82 -17.93 19.46
CA LYS A 2 -0.07 -17.90 18.29
C LYS A 2 0.14 -16.68 17.38
N PHE A 3 0.73 -15.58 17.85
CA PHE A 3 1.09 -14.43 17.00
C PHE A 3 2.28 -13.66 17.60
N THR A 4 3.22 -13.19 16.76
CA THR A 4 4.35 -12.34 17.18
C THR A 4 4.14 -10.97 16.53
N TYR A 5 3.76 -9.96 17.33
CA TYR A 5 3.65 -8.58 16.89
C TYR A 5 5.04 -7.94 16.85
N VAL A 6 5.53 -7.66 15.64
CA VAL A 6 6.86 -7.10 15.41
C VAL A 6 6.69 -5.70 14.82
N VAL A 7 7.24 -4.71 15.50
CA VAL A 7 7.32 -3.33 15.02
C VAL A 7 8.72 -3.08 14.47
N SER A 8 8.81 -2.60 13.25
CA SER A 8 10.09 -2.30 12.60
C SER A 8 10.45 -0.83 12.78
N CYS A 9 11.40 -0.55 13.68
CA CYS A 9 11.94 0.77 13.93
C CYS A 9 13.40 0.82 13.42
N GLN A 10 13.60 0.99 12.11
CA GLN A 10 14.92 0.89 11.45
C GLN A 10 16.05 1.63 12.19
N VAL A 11 15.77 2.85 12.67
CA VAL A 11 16.74 3.78 13.24
C VAL A 11 16.89 3.67 14.76
N TYR A 12 16.18 2.75 15.41
CA TYR A 12 16.16 2.65 16.88
C TYR A 12 17.56 2.45 17.47
N GLY A 13 18.41 1.65 16.84
CA GLY A 13 19.80 1.46 17.27
C GLY A 13 20.61 2.76 17.28
N GLN A 14 20.48 3.57 16.23
CA GLN A 14 21.13 4.88 16.14
C GLN A 14 20.55 5.89 17.15
N GLN A 15 19.23 5.87 17.37
CA GLN A 15 18.56 6.71 18.38
C GLN A 15 19.05 6.38 19.79
N LYS A 16 19.18 5.09 20.13
CA LYS A 16 19.77 4.65 21.40
C LYS A 16 21.20 5.16 21.57
N ALA A 17 22.05 5.01 20.55
CA ALA A 17 23.44 5.44 20.62
C ALA A 17 23.59 6.96 20.79
N LYS A 18 22.63 7.75 20.28
CA LYS A 18 22.62 9.22 20.38
C LYS A 18 21.93 9.76 21.64
N GLY A 19 21.28 8.91 22.44
CA GLY A 19 20.44 9.37 23.56
C GLY A 19 19.22 10.16 23.10
N ASP A 20 18.64 9.81 21.94
CA ASP A 20 17.45 10.46 21.40
C ASP A 20 16.21 10.11 22.27
N PRO A 21 15.40 11.09 22.71
CA PRO A 21 14.19 10.85 23.52
C PRO A 21 13.23 9.83 22.90
N HIS A 22 13.15 9.74 21.56
CA HIS A 22 12.30 8.75 20.89
C HIS A 22 12.71 7.30 21.23
N ALA A 23 13.99 7.06 21.54
CA ALA A 23 14.43 5.73 21.97
C ALA A 23 13.84 5.36 23.35
N GLU A 24 13.70 6.34 24.24
CA GLU A 24 13.08 6.15 25.55
C GLU A 24 11.57 5.87 25.42
N GLU A 25 10.90 6.56 24.49
CA GLU A 25 9.49 6.31 24.18
C GLU A 25 9.27 4.89 23.62
N ILE A 26 10.10 4.44 22.68
CA ILE A 26 10.05 3.07 22.15
C ILE A 26 10.30 2.05 23.27
N LEU A 27 11.27 2.31 24.15
CA LEU A 27 11.54 1.45 25.32
C LEU A 27 10.32 1.43 26.27
N HIS A 28 9.70 2.57 26.52
CA HIS A 28 8.49 2.69 27.33
C HIS A 28 7.32 1.89 26.72
N LEU A 29 7.14 1.92 25.39
CA LEU A 29 6.16 1.08 24.72
C LEU A 29 6.43 -0.41 24.92
N MET A 30 7.69 -0.85 24.81
CA MET A 30 8.06 -2.24 25.09
C MET A 30 7.83 -2.63 26.56
N LYS A 31 8.06 -1.70 27.50
CA LYS A 31 7.77 -1.90 28.93
C LYS A 31 6.30 -2.12 29.20
N ASN A 32 5.42 -1.38 28.53
CA ASN A 32 3.98 -1.45 28.78
C ASN A 32 3.27 -2.54 27.97
N ASN A 33 3.92 -3.11 26.95
CA ASN A 33 3.34 -4.11 26.05
C ASN A 33 4.23 -5.36 25.99
N GLU A 34 3.96 -6.35 26.84
CA GLU A 34 4.79 -7.56 26.96
C GLU A 34 4.93 -8.34 25.63
N ALA A 35 3.88 -8.32 24.79
CA ALA A 35 3.88 -9.00 23.50
C ALA A 35 4.69 -8.26 22.41
N LEU A 36 5.00 -6.97 22.62
CA LEU A 36 5.68 -6.14 21.63
C LEU A 36 7.11 -6.58 21.42
N ARG A 37 7.51 -6.71 20.15
CA ARG A 37 8.90 -6.91 19.74
C ARG A 37 9.29 -5.78 18.81
N VAL A 38 10.48 -5.24 19.02
CA VAL A 38 11.02 -4.18 18.14
C VAL A 38 12.17 -4.76 17.33
N ALA A 39 12.05 -4.65 16.02
CA ALA A 39 13.13 -4.95 15.08
C ALA A 39 13.78 -3.65 14.62
N TYR A 40 15.11 -3.61 14.60
CA TYR A 40 15.86 -2.45 14.10
C TYR A 40 17.12 -2.88 13.36
N VAL A 41 17.77 -1.89 12.74
CA VAL A 41 19.04 -2.08 12.03
C VAL A 41 20.16 -1.46 12.85
N ASP A 42 21.19 -2.25 13.08
CA ASP A 42 22.38 -1.84 13.80
C ASP A 42 23.59 -1.76 12.86
N GLU A 43 24.42 -0.75 13.05
CA GLU A 43 25.59 -0.43 12.20
C GLU A 43 26.85 -0.39 13.07
N VAL A 44 27.64 -1.46 13.00
CA VAL A 44 28.87 -1.60 13.77
C VAL A 44 30.05 -1.17 12.91
N HIS A 45 30.74 -0.12 13.34
CA HIS A 45 31.91 0.42 12.64
C HIS A 45 33.18 -0.26 13.18
N LEU A 46 33.82 -1.11 12.36
CA LEU A 46 34.99 -1.90 12.77
C LEU A 46 36.34 -1.15 12.66
N GLY A 47 36.29 0.12 12.24
CA GLY A 47 37.48 0.88 11.85
C GLY A 47 37.87 0.62 10.39
N ARG A 48 38.74 1.47 9.83
CA ARG A 48 39.18 1.44 8.41
C ARG A 48 38.07 1.57 7.35
N GLY A 49 36.89 2.07 7.74
CA GLY A 49 35.76 2.27 6.83
C GLY A 49 34.89 1.03 6.62
N GLU A 50 35.16 -0.08 7.33
CA GLU A 50 34.30 -1.26 7.29
C GLU A 50 33.11 -1.09 8.26
N VAL A 51 31.91 -1.29 7.72
CA VAL A 51 30.65 -1.23 8.46
C VAL A 51 29.96 -2.57 8.33
N GLU A 52 29.65 -3.19 9.47
CA GLU A 52 28.82 -4.38 9.54
C GLU A 52 27.39 -4.00 9.89
N TYR A 53 26.44 -4.58 9.15
CA TYR A 53 25.03 -4.32 9.32
C TYR A 53 24.35 -5.53 9.95
N TYR A 54 23.47 -5.29 10.91
CA TYR A 54 22.73 -6.34 11.62
C TYR A 54 21.24 -6.03 11.67
N SER A 55 20.40 -7.05 11.50
CA SER A 55 19.02 -7.01 11.98
C SER A 55 18.99 -7.48 13.43
N VAL A 56 18.45 -6.65 14.31
CA VAL A 56 18.34 -6.98 15.73
C VAL A 56 16.87 -7.01 16.12
N LEU A 57 16.46 -8.04 16.86
CA LEU A 57 15.15 -8.15 17.48
C LEU A 57 15.30 -8.03 19.00
N VAL A 58 14.59 -7.09 19.61
CA VAL A 58 14.60 -6.86 21.05
C VAL A 58 13.22 -6.98 21.67
N LYS A 59 13.21 -7.20 22.98
CA LYS A 59 12.03 -7.07 23.85
C LYS A 59 12.43 -6.43 25.16
N TYR A 60 11.45 -5.91 25.89
CA TYR A 60 11.64 -5.65 27.31
C TYR A 60 11.39 -6.92 28.12
N ASP A 61 12.34 -7.27 28.99
CA ASP A 61 12.18 -8.39 29.91
C ASP A 61 11.73 -7.87 31.28
N GLN A 62 10.50 -8.19 31.66
CA GLN A 62 9.89 -7.73 32.91
C GLN A 62 10.57 -8.30 34.15
N GLN A 63 11.21 -9.46 34.07
CA GLN A 63 11.89 -10.05 35.22
C GLN A 63 13.25 -9.40 35.43
N LEU A 64 13.99 -9.20 34.34
CA LEU A 64 15.31 -8.53 34.39
C LEU A 64 15.21 -7.01 34.42
N GLN A 65 14.00 -6.44 34.28
CA GLN A 65 13.72 -5.01 34.23
C GLN A 65 14.58 -4.26 33.19
N ARG A 66 14.90 -4.91 32.08
CA ARG A 66 15.76 -4.34 31.02
C ARG A 66 15.39 -4.83 29.63
N GLU A 67 15.78 -4.06 28.63
CA GLU A 67 15.77 -4.50 27.24
C GLU A 67 16.75 -5.67 27.06
N VAL A 68 16.32 -6.69 26.32
CA VAL A 68 17.15 -7.83 25.95
C VAL A 68 17.07 -8.07 24.45
N GLU A 69 18.23 -8.36 23.87
CA GLU A 69 18.31 -8.86 22.51
C GLU A 69 17.89 -10.32 22.45
N ILE A 70 16.96 -10.62 21.55
CA ILE A 70 16.50 -11.98 21.28
C ILE A 70 17.32 -12.59 20.15
N TYR A 71 17.49 -11.82 19.08
CA TYR A 71 18.23 -12.25 17.89
C TYR A 71 19.06 -11.09 17.36
N ARG A 72 20.25 -11.41 16.86
CA ARG A 72 21.11 -10.54 16.06
C ARG A 72 21.54 -11.32 14.83
N ILE A 73 21.18 -10.84 13.64
CA ILE A 73 21.44 -11.50 12.36
C ILE A 73 22.26 -10.56 11.51
N ARG A 74 23.46 -11.00 11.10
CA ARG A 74 24.34 -10.22 10.22
C ARG A 74 23.78 -10.19 8.80
N PHE A 75 23.75 -9.02 8.19
CA PHE A 75 23.43 -8.84 6.78
C PHE A 75 24.65 -9.01 5.89
N PRO A 76 24.44 -9.41 4.62
CA PRO A 76 25.52 -9.49 3.63
C PRO A 76 26.04 -8.12 3.18
N GLY A 77 25.39 -7.01 3.56
CA GLY A 77 25.77 -5.65 3.20
C GLY A 77 24.80 -4.62 3.77
N ALA A 78 24.90 -3.38 3.28
CA ALA A 78 24.04 -2.28 3.70
C ALA A 78 22.56 -2.55 3.39
N LEU A 79 21.69 -2.31 4.38
CA LEU A 79 20.24 -2.49 4.19
C LEU A 79 19.60 -1.32 3.44
N LYS A 80 20.05 -0.08 3.73
CA LYS A 80 19.52 1.14 3.12
C LYS A 80 19.94 1.25 1.67
N LEU A 81 19.09 0.73 0.80
CA LEU A 81 19.19 0.84 -0.65
C LEU A 81 18.37 2.03 -1.15
N GLY A 82 17.18 2.31 -0.61
CA GLY A 82 16.33 3.44 -0.99
C GLY A 82 15.19 3.72 -0.02
N GLU A 83 13.95 3.40 -0.41
CA GLU A 83 12.76 3.68 0.40
C GLU A 83 12.75 2.90 1.73
N GLY A 84 12.40 3.57 2.82
CA GLY A 84 12.48 2.98 4.17
C GLY A 84 11.42 1.91 4.47
N LYS A 85 10.19 2.03 3.93
CA LYS A 85 9.10 1.07 4.15
C LYS A 85 9.42 -0.36 3.65
N PRO A 86 9.87 -0.59 2.40
CA PRO A 86 10.16 -1.94 1.94
C PRO A 86 11.33 -2.57 2.68
N GLU A 87 12.33 -1.78 3.06
CA GLU A 87 13.46 -2.26 3.84
C GLU A 87 13.03 -2.72 5.23
N ASN A 88 12.19 -1.92 5.91
CA ASN A 88 11.58 -2.27 7.19
C ASN A 88 10.86 -3.61 7.13
N GLN A 89 9.97 -3.78 6.14
CA GLN A 89 9.24 -5.04 5.98
C GLN A 89 10.18 -6.21 5.70
N ASN A 90 11.12 -6.06 4.77
CA ASN A 90 11.99 -7.16 4.32
C ASN A 90 13.01 -7.59 5.37
N HIS A 91 13.52 -6.67 6.18
CA HIS A 91 14.47 -7.01 7.23
C HIS A 91 13.76 -7.61 8.45
N ALA A 92 12.54 -7.14 8.77
CA ALA A 92 11.79 -7.62 9.93
C ALA A 92 11.07 -8.96 9.68
N ILE A 93 10.80 -9.33 8.41
CA ILE A 93 10.03 -10.53 8.07
C ILE A 93 10.60 -11.82 8.67
N ILE A 94 11.93 -11.92 8.84
CA ILE A 94 12.61 -13.08 9.42
C ILE A 94 12.25 -13.31 10.88
N PHE A 95 11.82 -12.26 11.58
CA PHE A 95 11.39 -12.31 12.98
C PHE A 95 9.92 -12.64 13.17
N THR A 96 9.11 -12.56 12.11
CA THR A 96 7.70 -12.95 12.17
C THR A 96 7.56 -14.48 12.32
N ARG A 97 6.40 -14.94 12.82
CA ARG A 97 6.10 -16.35 13.09
C ARG A 97 4.68 -16.67 12.64
N GLY A 98 4.41 -17.95 12.39
CA GLY A 98 3.13 -18.44 11.88
C GLY A 98 3.10 -18.59 10.36
N ASP A 99 1.97 -19.07 9.87
CA ASP A 99 1.76 -19.44 8.46
C ASP A 99 1.38 -18.22 7.59
N ALA A 100 0.85 -17.18 8.23
CA ALA A 100 0.40 -15.95 7.60
C ALA A 100 1.11 -14.73 8.20
N VAL A 101 1.28 -13.69 7.39
CA VAL A 101 1.85 -12.40 7.83
C VAL A 101 0.99 -11.27 7.29
N GLN A 102 0.70 -10.28 8.15
CA GLN A 102 -0.01 -9.07 7.78
C GLN A 102 0.92 -7.89 8.05
N THR A 103 0.99 -6.97 7.08
CA THR A 103 1.69 -5.70 7.24
C THR A 103 0.67 -4.61 7.51
N ILE A 104 0.85 -3.89 8.61
CA ILE A 104 -0.03 -2.81 9.06
C ILE A 104 0.82 -1.54 9.12
N ASP A 105 0.40 -0.48 8.42
CA ASP A 105 1.05 0.83 8.51
C ASP A 105 0.80 1.45 9.91
N MET A 106 1.67 2.36 10.36
CA MET A 106 1.56 2.97 11.69
C MET A 106 0.26 3.76 11.93
N ASN A 107 -0.39 4.20 10.86
CA ASN A 107 -1.68 4.91 10.89
C ASN A 107 -2.87 3.97 10.70
N GLN A 108 -2.66 2.65 10.81
CA GLN A 108 -3.69 1.63 10.67
C GLN A 108 -3.87 0.85 11.96
N ASP A 109 -5.12 0.49 12.26
CA ASP A 109 -5.43 -0.47 13.31
C ASP A 109 -6.77 -1.18 13.05
N ASN A 110 -6.93 -2.37 13.60
CA ASN A 110 -8.22 -3.05 13.60
C ASN A 110 -9.12 -2.46 14.69
N TYR A 111 -10.39 -2.26 14.35
CA TYR A 111 -11.41 -2.17 15.39
C TYR A 111 -11.47 -3.52 16.13
N PHE A 112 -11.80 -3.49 17.42
CA PHE A 112 -11.79 -4.69 18.26
C PHE A 112 -12.66 -5.82 17.67
N GLU A 113 -13.85 -5.49 17.20
CA GLU A 113 -14.79 -6.42 16.56
C GLU A 113 -14.27 -6.99 15.23
N GLU A 114 -13.43 -6.25 14.51
CA GLU A 114 -12.82 -6.69 13.25
C GLU A 114 -11.67 -7.66 13.54
N ALA A 115 -10.88 -7.42 14.59
CA ALA A 115 -9.81 -8.31 15.01
C ALA A 115 -10.33 -9.72 15.36
N LEU A 116 -11.55 -9.84 15.92
CA LEU A 116 -12.18 -11.14 16.21
C LEU A 116 -12.49 -11.95 14.94
N LYS A 117 -12.63 -11.30 13.78
CA LYS A 117 -12.90 -11.94 12.48
C LYS A 117 -11.62 -12.45 11.80
N MET A 118 -10.44 -12.08 12.29
CA MET A 118 -9.16 -12.51 11.70
C MET A 118 -9.05 -14.04 11.60
N ARG A 119 -9.58 -14.77 12.58
CA ARG A 119 -9.63 -16.24 12.52
C ARG A 119 -10.40 -16.77 11.30
N ASN A 120 -11.50 -16.11 10.94
CA ASN A 120 -12.32 -16.47 9.79
C ASN A 120 -11.58 -16.12 8.49
N LEU A 121 -10.93 -14.95 8.45
CA LEU A 121 -10.07 -14.57 7.32
C LEU A 121 -8.95 -15.57 7.08
N LEU A 122 -8.24 -16.01 8.12
CA LEU A 122 -7.16 -16.99 7.95
C LEU A 122 -7.62 -18.35 7.40
N GLU A 123 -8.87 -18.75 7.62
CA GLU A 123 -9.42 -19.97 7.02
C GLU A 123 -9.57 -19.86 5.50
N GLU A 124 -9.63 -18.64 4.95
CA GLU A 124 -9.76 -18.42 3.51
C GLU A 124 -8.55 -18.92 2.72
N PHE A 125 -7.36 -19.03 3.35
CA PHE A 125 -6.19 -19.68 2.75
C PHE A 125 -6.43 -21.16 2.40
N LYS A 126 -7.40 -21.82 3.03
CA LYS A 126 -7.70 -23.25 2.79
C LYS A 126 -8.75 -23.45 1.70
N THR A 127 -9.53 -22.41 1.39
CA THR A 127 -10.63 -22.43 0.42
C THR A 127 -10.12 -22.18 -0.99
N HIS A 128 -10.68 -22.88 -1.98
CA HIS A 128 -10.36 -22.63 -3.39
C HIS A 128 -11.21 -21.50 -3.95
N TYR A 129 -10.55 -20.48 -4.49
CA TYR A 129 -11.19 -19.33 -5.13
C TYR A 129 -10.99 -19.41 -6.64
N GLY A 130 -11.75 -20.29 -7.28
CA GLY A 130 -11.52 -20.73 -8.65
C GLY A 130 -10.60 -21.96 -8.66
N ILE A 131 -9.48 -21.90 -9.38
CA ILE A 131 -8.59 -23.05 -9.59
C ILE A 131 -7.59 -23.23 -8.43
N ARG A 132 -7.31 -22.16 -7.66
CA ARG A 132 -6.24 -22.15 -6.65
C ARG A 132 -6.70 -21.56 -5.32
N ARG A 133 -6.08 -22.03 -4.25
CA ARG A 133 -6.10 -21.36 -2.94
C ARG A 133 -5.41 -20.00 -3.02
N PRO A 134 -5.83 -19.01 -2.22
CA PRO A 134 -5.22 -17.69 -2.23
C PRO A 134 -3.82 -17.74 -1.62
N THR A 135 -2.97 -16.83 -2.06
CA THR A 135 -1.65 -16.53 -1.49
C THR A 135 -1.62 -15.15 -0.86
N ILE A 136 -2.55 -14.27 -1.25
CA ILE A 136 -2.82 -12.99 -0.62
C ILE A 136 -4.33 -12.89 -0.39
N LEU A 137 -4.73 -12.61 0.85
CA LEU A 137 -6.10 -12.29 1.23
C LEU A 137 -6.25 -10.78 1.33
N GLY A 138 -7.03 -10.23 0.41
CA GLY A 138 -7.33 -8.81 0.39
C GLY A 138 -8.36 -8.39 1.42
N VAL A 139 -8.12 -7.26 2.08
CA VAL A 139 -9.04 -6.68 3.07
C VAL A 139 -9.35 -5.23 2.71
N ARG A 140 -10.56 -4.75 3.03
CA ARG A 140 -10.94 -3.35 2.81
C ARG A 140 -10.42 -2.44 3.92
N GLU A 141 -10.09 -1.20 3.57
CA GLU A 141 -9.75 -0.14 4.53
C GLU A 141 -10.99 0.71 4.84
N ASN A 142 -11.05 1.25 6.06
CA ASN A 142 -12.02 2.26 6.46
C ASN A 142 -11.29 3.56 6.82
N ILE A 143 -11.53 4.63 6.05
CA ILE A 143 -10.89 5.92 6.26
C ILE A 143 -11.68 6.72 7.30
N PHE A 144 -11.25 6.66 8.56
CA PHE A 144 -11.96 7.29 9.68
C PHE A 144 -11.75 8.81 9.77
N THR A 145 -10.83 9.39 9.00
CA THR A 145 -10.62 10.85 8.94
C THR A 145 -11.54 11.56 7.92
N GLY A 146 -12.46 10.83 7.27
CA GLY A 146 -13.34 11.38 6.23
C GLY A 146 -14.30 12.48 6.70
N SER A 147 -14.64 12.55 7.99
CA SER A 147 -15.55 13.56 8.53
C SER A 147 -14.89 14.91 8.87
N VAL A 148 -13.57 15.03 8.71
CA VAL A 148 -12.81 16.21 9.16
C VAL A 148 -13.03 17.43 8.25
N SER A 149 -13.21 17.22 6.95
CA SER A 149 -13.44 18.30 5.97
C SER A 149 -14.14 17.77 4.73
N SER A 150 -14.66 18.67 3.88
CA SER A 150 -15.23 18.29 2.58
C SER A 150 -14.21 17.61 1.68
N LEU A 151 -12.96 18.09 1.69
CA LEU A 151 -11.86 17.46 0.94
C LEU A 151 -11.56 16.05 1.47
N ALA A 152 -11.47 15.88 2.79
CA ALA A 152 -11.28 14.57 3.41
C ALA A 152 -12.44 13.61 3.10
N TRP A 153 -13.66 14.14 3.04
CA TRP A 153 -14.84 13.37 2.66
C TRP A 153 -14.76 12.87 1.22
N PHE A 154 -14.39 13.72 0.26
CA PHE A 154 -14.19 13.30 -1.14
C PHE A 154 -13.09 12.23 -1.28
N MET A 155 -11.96 12.43 -0.61
CA MET A 155 -10.86 11.46 -0.61
C MET A 155 -11.28 10.12 0.02
N SER A 156 -12.01 10.16 1.13
CA SER A 156 -12.55 8.96 1.78
C SER A 156 -13.55 8.24 0.88
N ALA A 157 -14.42 8.96 0.17
CA ALA A 157 -15.36 8.38 -0.79
C ALA A 157 -14.65 7.73 -1.99
N GLN A 158 -13.62 8.38 -2.55
CA GLN A 158 -12.78 7.83 -3.61
C GLN A 158 -12.11 6.52 -3.17
N GLU A 159 -11.44 6.53 -2.01
CA GLU A 159 -10.79 5.33 -1.47
C GLU A 159 -11.82 4.23 -1.19
N THR A 160 -12.96 4.56 -0.57
CA THR A 160 -14.04 3.59 -0.29
C THR A 160 -14.51 2.89 -1.57
N SER A 161 -14.69 3.63 -2.66
CA SER A 161 -15.03 3.05 -3.97
C SER A 161 -13.96 2.09 -4.47
N PHE A 162 -12.69 2.48 -4.36
CA PHE A 162 -11.56 1.64 -4.76
C PHE A 162 -11.47 0.36 -3.94
N VAL A 163 -11.46 0.46 -2.60
CA VAL A 163 -11.24 -0.67 -1.67
C VAL A 163 -12.44 -1.61 -1.51
N THR A 164 -13.58 -1.28 -2.14
CA THR A 164 -14.77 -2.14 -2.17
C THR A 164 -15.06 -2.58 -3.60
N LEU A 165 -15.87 -1.82 -4.34
CA LEU A 165 -16.32 -2.14 -5.70
C LEU A 165 -15.13 -2.39 -6.64
N GLY A 166 -14.11 -1.53 -6.60
CA GLY A 166 -12.90 -1.68 -7.41
C GLY A 166 -12.18 -3.00 -7.11
N GLN A 167 -11.74 -3.20 -5.88
CA GLN A 167 -11.02 -4.41 -5.45
C GLN A 167 -11.83 -5.69 -5.66
N ARG A 168 -13.16 -5.65 -5.46
CA ARG A 168 -14.07 -6.77 -5.72
C ARG A 168 -14.00 -7.18 -7.18
N VAL A 169 -14.20 -6.25 -8.11
CA VAL A 169 -14.19 -6.51 -9.55
C VAL A 169 -12.81 -6.95 -10.03
N LEU A 170 -11.74 -6.33 -9.51
CA LEU A 170 -10.36 -6.73 -9.79
C LEU A 170 -10.05 -8.16 -9.34
N ALA A 171 -10.57 -8.58 -8.18
CA ALA A 171 -10.39 -9.94 -7.66
C ALA A 171 -11.27 -10.96 -8.37
N ASN A 172 -12.51 -10.58 -8.70
CA ASN A 172 -13.49 -11.42 -9.37
C ASN A 172 -14.55 -10.56 -10.07
N PRO A 173 -14.76 -10.67 -11.40
CA PRO A 173 -14.27 -11.73 -12.28
C PRO A 173 -12.90 -11.47 -12.95
N LEU A 174 -12.32 -10.27 -12.83
CA LEU A 174 -11.19 -9.89 -13.69
C LEU A 174 -9.89 -10.65 -13.36
N LYS A 175 -9.69 -11.09 -12.12
CA LYS A 175 -8.51 -11.85 -11.66
C LYS A 175 -7.19 -11.11 -11.94
N ILE A 176 -7.20 -9.79 -11.72
CA ILE A 176 -6.04 -8.90 -11.86
C ILE A 176 -5.77 -8.06 -10.62
N ARG A 177 -6.45 -8.35 -9.50
CA ARG A 177 -6.16 -7.72 -8.21
C ARG A 177 -4.70 -7.95 -7.84
N MET A 178 -4.03 -6.86 -7.46
CA MET A 178 -2.69 -6.88 -6.88
C MET A 178 -2.74 -6.47 -5.41
N HIS A 179 -1.59 -6.48 -4.74
CA HIS A 179 -1.44 -5.87 -3.43
C HIS A 179 -1.19 -4.37 -3.62
N TYR A 180 -1.95 -3.48 -2.99
CA TYR A 180 -1.81 -2.02 -3.19
C TYR A 180 -1.36 -1.28 -1.92
N GLY A 181 -0.68 -1.99 -1.01
CA GLY A 181 -0.27 -1.45 0.30
C GLY A 181 -1.39 -1.42 1.33
N HIS A 182 -2.56 -1.98 1.00
CA HIS A 182 -3.66 -2.27 1.91
C HIS A 182 -3.25 -3.33 2.94
N PRO A 183 -3.99 -3.51 4.05
CA PRO A 183 -3.62 -4.42 5.13
C PRO A 183 -3.98 -5.87 4.78
N ASP A 184 -3.50 -6.31 3.62
CA ASP A 184 -3.66 -7.67 3.12
C ASP A 184 -2.87 -8.65 3.99
N VAL A 185 -3.37 -9.88 4.05
CA VAL A 185 -2.71 -10.98 4.73
C VAL A 185 -2.05 -11.89 3.69
N PHE A 186 -0.78 -12.22 3.88
CA PHE A 186 0.04 -13.01 2.97
C PHE A 186 0.27 -14.41 3.51
N ASP A 187 0.32 -15.41 2.63
CA ASP A 187 0.92 -16.72 2.93
C ASP A 187 2.42 -16.54 3.13
N ARG A 188 2.87 -16.60 4.39
CA ARG A 188 4.24 -16.30 4.77
C ARG A 188 5.23 -17.26 4.12
N PHE A 189 4.92 -18.55 4.09
CA PHE A 189 5.79 -19.58 3.51
C PHE A 189 5.92 -19.42 2.00
N TRP A 190 4.88 -18.89 1.35
CA TRP A 190 4.95 -18.57 -0.06
C TRP A 190 5.87 -17.37 -0.33
N PHE A 191 5.74 -16.28 0.43
CA PHE A 191 6.44 -15.01 0.15
C PHE A 191 7.89 -14.95 0.64
N VAL A 192 8.22 -15.53 1.80
CA VAL A 192 9.58 -15.50 2.38
C VAL A 192 10.67 -15.95 1.38
N PRO A 193 10.55 -17.10 0.69
CA PRO A 193 11.58 -17.55 -0.26
C PRO A 193 11.46 -16.88 -1.66
N ARG A 194 10.49 -15.98 -1.88
CA ARG A 194 10.16 -15.44 -3.22
C ARG A 194 10.41 -13.95 -3.39
N GLY A 195 11.16 -13.33 -2.47
CA GLY A 195 11.54 -11.92 -2.57
C GLY A 195 10.80 -10.99 -1.61
N GLY A 196 10.14 -11.52 -0.59
CA GLY A 196 9.54 -10.73 0.48
C GLY A 196 8.19 -10.11 0.13
N LEU A 197 7.77 -9.12 0.91
CA LEU A 197 6.43 -8.51 0.86
C LEU A 197 6.40 -7.19 0.09
N SER A 198 7.56 -6.69 -0.33
CA SER A 198 7.69 -5.43 -1.07
C SER A 198 9.05 -5.37 -1.76
N LYS A 199 9.15 -4.56 -2.81
CA LYS A 199 10.38 -4.43 -3.62
C LYS A 199 11.19 -3.21 -3.21
N ALA A 200 12.26 -3.42 -2.45
CA ALA A 200 13.22 -2.37 -2.11
C ALA A 200 14.06 -1.97 -3.34
N SER A 201 14.27 -0.68 -3.54
CA SER A 201 15.08 -0.13 -4.62
C SER A 201 15.47 1.31 -4.32
N ARG A 202 16.61 1.76 -4.88
CA ARG A 202 17.25 3.04 -4.55
C ARG A 202 16.55 4.28 -5.10
N VAL A 203 16.05 4.17 -6.33
CA VAL A 203 15.54 5.32 -7.10
C VAL A 203 14.21 5.02 -7.74
N ILE A 204 14.04 3.78 -8.24
CA ILE A 204 12.84 3.33 -8.96
C ILE A 204 11.99 2.42 -8.06
N ASN A 205 10.74 2.19 -8.44
CA ASN A 205 9.75 1.39 -7.71
C ASN A 205 9.22 2.09 -6.44
N ILE A 206 8.86 3.38 -6.56
CA ILE A 206 8.27 4.19 -5.49
C ILE A 206 6.97 3.57 -4.93
N SER A 207 6.23 2.82 -5.75
CA SER A 207 5.11 1.97 -5.31
C SER A 207 5.60 0.54 -5.06
N GLU A 208 6.32 0.34 -3.97
CA GLU A 208 7.02 -0.91 -3.64
C GLU A 208 6.08 -2.09 -3.39
N ASP A 209 4.90 -1.83 -2.83
CA ASP A 209 3.95 -2.84 -2.35
C ASP A 209 3.35 -3.63 -3.53
N ILE A 210 3.07 -2.95 -4.66
CA ILE A 210 2.43 -3.58 -5.83
C ILE A 210 3.28 -4.67 -6.48
N PHE A 211 4.60 -4.60 -6.32
CA PHE A 211 5.49 -5.62 -6.84
C PHE A 211 5.33 -6.97 -6.14
N ALA A 212 4.84 -7.01 -4.90
CA ALA A 212 4.46 -8.26 -4.26
C ALA A 212 3.25 -8.88 -4.97
N GLY A 213 2.27 -8.07 -5.37
CA GLY A 213 1.15 -8.50 -6.22
C GLY A 213 1.59 -9.00 -7.59
N PHE A 214 2.50 -8.29 -8.26
CA PHE A 214 3.05 -8.73 -9.55
C PHE A 214 3.79 -10.06 -9.43
N ASN A 215 4.66 -10.20 -8.43
CA ASN A 215 5.42 -11.42 -8.16
C ASN A 215 4.48 -12.60 -7.83
N CYS A 216 3.46 -12.34 -7.01
CA CYS A 216 2.36 -13.26 -6.72
C CYS A 216 1.75 -13.82 -8.01
N THR A 217 1.20 -12.94 -8.85
CA THR A 217 0.52 -13.32 -10.09
C THR A 217 1.48 -14.00 -11.08
N LEU A 218 2.69 -13.48 -11.25
CA LEU A 218 3.73 -14.06 -12.13
C LEU A 218 4.20 -15.45 -11.70
N ARG A 219 4.02 -15.83 -10.44
CA ARG A 219 4.34 -17.19 -9.98
C ARG A 219 3.11 -18.06 -9.79
N GLY A 220 1.96 -17.61 -10.29
CA GLY A 220 0.71 -18.34 -10.23
C GLY A 220 0.03 -18.33 -8.86
N GLY A 221 0.37 -17.39 -7.99
CA GLY A 221 -0.42 -17.09 -6.81
C GLY A 221 -1.82 -16.57 -7.17
N ASN A 222 -2.70 -16.53 -6.18
CA ASN A 222 -4.07 -16.05 -6.33
C ASN A 222 -4.33 -14.97 -5.27
N VAL A 223 -4.86 -13.84 -5.71
CA VAL A 223 -5.11 -12.67 -4.86
C VAL A 223 -6.62 -12.49 -4.75
N THR A 224 -7.16 -12.72 -3.56
CA THR A 224 -8.60 -12.61 -3.27
C THR A 224 -8.93 -11.30 -2.57
N HIS A 225 -10.22 -11.03 -2.36
CA HIS A 225 -10.70 -9.84 -1.65
C HIS A 225 -11.91 -10.19 -0.80
N HIS A 226 -11.90 -9.78 0.47
CA HIS A 226 -12.88 -10.14 1.49
C HIS A 226 -13.37 -8.87 2.20
N GLU A 227 -14.67 -8.59 2.11
CA GLU A 227 -15.25 -7.32 2.59
C GLU A 227 -15.94 -7.42 3.96
N TYR A 228 -16.09 -8.62 4.52
CA TYR A 228 -16.71 -8.82 5.84
C TYR A 228 -15.82 -8.38 7.01
N ILE A 229 -14.53 -8.14 6.75
CA ILE A 229 -13.54 -7.60 7.68
C ILE A 229 -12.96 -6.30 7.12
N GLN A 230 -12.62 -5.36 7.98
CA GLN A 230 -12.00 -4.08 7.60
C GLN A 230 -10.96 -3.63 8.62
N VAL A 231 -10.03 -2.78 8.17
CA VAL A 231 -9.00 -2.15 9.01
C VAL A 231 -9.17 -0.63 8.94
N GLY A 232 -9.15 0.05 10.08
CA GLY A 232 -9.18 1.51 10.13
C GLY A 232 -7.87 2.11 9.63
N LYS A 233 -7.93 3.20 8.87
CA LYS A 233 -6.77 3.93 8.38
C LYS A 233 -6.95 5.44 8.51
N GLY A 234 -5.98 6.08 9.15
CA GLY A 234 -5.88 7.54 9.17
C GLY A 234 -5.32 8.07 7.87
N ARG A 235 -5.97 9.07 7.27
CA ARG A 235 -5.46 9.76 6.07
C ARG A 235 -5.29 11.24 6.33
N ASP A 236 -4.30 11.82 5.65
CA ASP A 236 -4.10 13.26 5.61
C ASP A 236 -5.34 13.97 5.04
N VAL A 237 -5.63 15.14 5.59
CA VAL A 237 -6.85 15.92 5.29
C VAL A 237 -6.54 17.23 4.56
N GLY A 238 -5.26 17.60 4.45
CA GLY A 238 -4.79 18.82 3.80
C GLY A 238 -4.56 18.63 2.30
N LEU A 239 -4.95 19.61 1.49
CA LEU A 239 -4.82 19.56 0.02
C LEU A 239 -3.38 19.31 -0.45
N ASN A 240 -2.39 19.97 0.15
CA ASN A 240 -0.99 19.79 -0.22
C ASN A 240 -0.52 18.35 0.04
N GLN A 241 -0.90 17.78 1.19
CA GLN A 241 -0.53 16.42 1.56
C GLN A 241 -1.21 15.40 0.63
N VAL A 242 -2.51 15.57 0.37
CA VAL A 242 -3.28 14.77 -0.57
C VAL A 242 -2.67 14.83 -1.98
N SER A 243 -2.31 16.02 -2.45
CA SER A 243 -1.70 16.21 -3.76
C SER A 243 -0.32 15.53 -3.86
N MET A 244 0.50 15.61 -2.82
CA MET A 244 1.80 14.90 -2.79
C MET A 244 1.61 13.39 -2.78
N PHE A 245 0.59 12.89 -2.08
CA PHE A 245 0.25 11.47 -2.06
C PHE A 245 -0.18 10.96 -3.44
N GLU A 246 -1.11 11.66 -4.12
CA GLU A 246 -1.53 11.30 -5.47
C GLU A 246 -0.38 11.39 -6.48
N ALA A 247 0.48 12.41 -6.36
CA ALA A 247 1.68 12.54 -7.19
C ALA A 247 2.65 11.36 -6.99
N LYS A 248 2.80 10.87 -5.74
CA LYS A 248 3.60 9.68 -5.43
C LYS A 248 3.04 8.44 -6.15
N ILE A 249 1.72 8.21 -6.06
CA ILE A 249 1.10 7.04 -6.71
C ILE A 249 1.21 7.16 -8.24
N ALA A 250 0.91 8.32 -8.81
CA ALA A 250 0.99 8.55 -10.25
C ALA A 250 2.41 8.32 -10.79
N SER A 251 3.42 8.82 -10.08
CA SER A 251 4.84 8.63 -10.44
C SER A 251 5.24 7.15 -10.36
N GLY A 252 4.90 6.49 -9.26
CA GLY A 252 5.16 5.05 -9.09
C GLY A 252 4.44 4.19 -10.13
N ASN A 253 3.27 4.60 -10.60
CA ASN A 253 2.55 3.93 -11.69
C ASN A 253 3.27 4.09 -13.04
N GLY A 254 3.81 5.29 -13.32
CA GLY A 254 4.68 5.52 -14.48
C GLY A 254 5.94 4.65 -14.47
N GLU A 255 6.57 4.46 -13.30
CA GLU A 255 7.72 3.57 -13.16
C GLU A 255 7.37 2.09 -13.40
N GLN A 256 6.17 1.66 -12.98
CA GLN A 256 5.71 0.29 -13.20
C GLN A 256 5.65 -0.06 -14.70
N VAL A 257 5.29 0.89 -15.57
CA VAL A 257 5.24 0.70 -17.04
C VAL A 257 6.60 0.22 -17.57
N LEU A 258 7.70 0.76 -17.02
CA LEU A 258 9.06 0.43 -17.43
C LEU A 258 9.59 -0.84 -16.74
N SER A 259 8.83 -1.43 -15.84
CA SER A 259 9.29 -2.58 -15.06
C SER A 259 9.25 -3.88 -15.87
N ARG A 260 10.25 -4.72 -15.64
CA ARG A 260 10.29 -6.09 -16.18
C ARG A 260 9.09 -6.93 -15.70
N ASP A 261 8.54 -6.60 -14.54
CA ASP A 261 7.39 -7.30 -13.95
C ASP A 261 6.13 -7.07 -14.79
N VAL A 262 5.84 -5.82 -15.16
CA VAL A 262 4.74 -5.47 -16.07
C VAL A 262 4.94 -6.08 -17.46
N TYR A 263 6.16 -6.00 -18.01
CA TYR A 263 6.47 -6.66 -19.29
C TYR A 263 6.12 -8.16 -19.26
N ARG A 264 6.51 -8.87 -18.19
CA ARG A 264 6.22 -10.30 -18.04
C ARG A 264 4.73 -10.58 -17.81
N LEU A 265 4.01 -9.70 -17.11
CA LEU A 265 2.57 -9.82 -16.92
C LEU A 265 1.84 -9.70 -18.25
N GLY A 266 2.23 -8.75 -19.10
CA GLY A 266 1.65 -8.58 -20.45
C GLY A 266 1.78 -9.82 -21.34
N HIS A 267 2.81 -10.65 -21.14
CA HIS A 267 2.99 -11.91 -21.89
C HIS A 267 2.17 -13.09 -21.33
N ARG A 268 1.59 -12.95 -20.13
CA ARG A 268 0.89 -14.05 -19.43
C ARG A 268 -0.59 -13.83 -19.24
N LEU A 269 -1.04 -12.58 -19.23
CA LEU A 269 -2.46 -12.25 -19.16
C LEU A 269 -3.08 -12.46 -20.55
N ASP A 270 -4.27 -13.05 -20.59
CA ASP A 270 -5.09 -13.04 -21.81
C ASP A 270 -5.54 -11.62 -22.15
N PHE A 271 -6.07 -11.45 -23.36
CA PHE A 271 -6.45 -10.14 -23.88
C PHE A 271 -7.35 -9.34 -22.93
N PHE A 272 -8.38 -9.95 -22.35
CA PHE A 272 -9.34 -9.24 -21.49
C PHE A 272 -8.73 -8.85 -20.15
N ARG A 273 -7.92 -9.74 -19.57
CA ARG A 273 -7.18 -9.43 -18.34
C ARG A 273 -6.09 -8.39 -18.57
N MET A 274 -5.40 -8.45 -19.70
CA MET A 274 -4.39 -7.45 -20.07
C MET A 274 -5.03 -6.07 -20.28
N LEU A 275 -6.17 -6.02 -20.99
CA LEU A 275 -6.92 -4.77 -21.17
C LEU A 275 -7.38 -4.20 -19.83
N SER A 276 -7.91 -5.06 -18.97
CA SER A 276 -8.33 -4.69 -17.62
C SER A 276 -7.15 -4.16 -16.81
N PHE A 277 -6.02 -4.86 -16.82
CA PHE A 277 -4.80 -4.46 -16.12
C PHE A 277 -4.25 -3.12 -16.62
N PHE A 278 -4.33 -2.87 -17.93
CA PHE A 278 -3.98 -1.58 -18.51
C PHE A 278 -4.85 -0.46 -17.93
N TYR A 279 -6.17 -0.58 -18.00
CA TYR A 279 -7.06 0.50 -17.55
C TYR A 279 -7.04 0.73 -16.05
N THR A 280 -6.81 -0.30 -15.24
CA THR A 280 -6.89 -0.21 -13.77
C THR A 280 -5.54 -0.01 -13.10
N THR A 281 -4.43 -0.14 -13.82
CA THR A 281 -3.08 0.01 -13.27
C THR A 281 -2.28 0.95 -14.15
N VAL A 282 -1.50 0.44 -15.11
CA VAL A 282 -0.44 1.20 -15.79
C VAL A 282 -0.94 2.33 -16.70
N GLY A 283 -2.15 2.20 -17.24
CA GLY A 283 -2.78 3.19 -18.10
C GLY A 283 -3.70 4.16 -17.35
N PHE A 284 -3.99 3.92 -16.07
CA PHE A 284 -5.01 4.69 -15.33
C PHE A 284 -4.71 6.19 -15.33
N TYR A 285 -3.52 6.59 -14.86
CA TYR A 285 -3.15 8.00 -14.76
C TYR A 285 -2.96 8.66 -16.13
N PHE A 286 -2.48 7.93 -17.14
CA PHE A 286 -2.38 8.42 -18.51
C PHE A 286 -3.77 8.70 -19.11
N ASN A 287 -4.71 7.77 -18.95
CA ASN A 287 -6.09 7.94 -19.42
C ASN A 287 -6.78 9.10 -18.68
N THR A 288 -6.60 9.21 -17.37
CA THR A 288 -7.13 10.32 -16.57
C THR A 288 -6.59 11.66 -17.05
N MET A 289 -5.29 11.76 -17.36
CA MET A 289 -4.71 12.97 -17.96
C MET A 289 -5.39 13.33 -19.28
N LEU A 290 -5.59 12.36 -20.18
CA LEU A 290 -6.27 12.60 -21.46
C LEU A 290 -7.71 13.08 -21.26
N VAL A 291 -8.44 12.52 -20.29
CA VAL A 291 -9.80 12.94 -19.95
C VAL A 291 -9.79 14.39 -19.45
N VAL A 292 -8.90 14.73 -18.52
CA VAL A 292 -8.77 16.09 -17.98
C VAL A 292 -8.42 17.09 -19.08
N LEU A 293 -7.46 16.77 -19.95
CA LEU A 293 -7.10 17.62 -21.09
C LEU A 293 -8.28 17.81 -22.06
N THR A 294 -9.03 16.74 -22.35
CA THR A 294 -10.22 16.82 -23.21
C THR A 294 -11.28 17.74 -22.61
N VAL A 295 -11.57 17.61 -21.31
CA VAL A 295 -12.51 18.50 -20.60
C VAL A 295 -12.01 19.94 -20.62
N TYR A 296 -10.71 20.16 -20.38
CA TYR A 296 -10.11 21.49 -20.42
C TYR A 296 -10.24 22.13 -21.81
N THR A 297 -9.84 21.44 -22.87
CA THR A 297 -9.99 21.90 -24.25
C THR A 297 -11.46 22.14 -24.60
N PHE A 298 -12.37 21.28 -24.17
CA PHE A 298 -13.81 21.47 -24.36
C PHE A 298 -14.32 22.75 -23.69
N LEU A 299 -13.98 22.98 -22.42
CA LEU A 299 -14.42 24.17 -21.67
C LEU A 299 -13.85 25.46 -22.27
N TRP A 300 -12.56 25.49 -22.62
CA TRP A 300 -11.96 26.65 -23.28
C TRP A 300 -12.50 26.86 -24.69
N GLY A 301 -12.78 25.79 -25.42
CA GLY A 301 -13.47 25.86 -26.71
C GLY A 301 -14.86 26.47 -26.58
N ARG A 302 -15.65 26.04 -25.59
CA ARG A 302 -16.99 26.60 -25.30
C ARG A 302 -16.90 28.08 -24.92
N LEU A 303 -15.96 28.45 -24.06
CA LEU A 303 -15.74 29.85 -23.68
C LEU A 303 -15.34 30.71 -24.89
N TYR A 304 -14.43 30.22 -25.73
CA TYR A 304 -14.03 30.90 -26.95
C TYR A 304 -15.21 31.10 -27.92
N LEU A 305 -16.04 30.08 -28.13
CA LEU A 305 -17.21 30.16 -28.99
C LEU A 305 -18.25 31.17 -28.45
N ALA A 306 -18.47 31.20 -27.13
CA ALA A 306 -19.37 32.15 -26.49
C ALA A 306 -18.88 33.61 -26.60
N LEU A 307 -17.58 33.84 -26.41
CA LEU A 307 -16.98 35.18 -26.47
C LEU A 307 -16.76 35.69 -27.90
N SER A 308 -16.56 34.79 -28.87
CA SER A 308 -16.35 35.15 -30.28
C SER A 308 -17.63 35.48 -31.04
N GLY A 309 -18.80 35.23 -30.45
CA GLY A 309 -20.11 35.44 -31.10
C GLY A 309 -20.46 34.40 -32.17
N VAL A 310 -19.59 33.42 -32.42
CA VAL A 310 -19.77 32.38 -33.44
C VAL A 310 -20.94 31.45 -33.11
N GLU A 311 -21.29 31.28 -31.82
CA GLU A 311 -22.49 30.51 -31.43
C GLU A 311 -23.79 31.08 -32.03
N VAL A 312 -23.89 32.40 -32.18
CA VAL A 312 -25.08 33.07 -32.74
C VAL A 312 -25.18 32.85 -34.25
N THR A 313 -24.04 32.71 -34.94
CA THR A 313 -23.96 32.60 -36.40
C THR A 313 -24.02 31.15 -36.91
N GLN A 314 -23.61 30.15 -36.12
CA GLN A 314 -23.52 28.75 -36.56
C GLN A 314 -24.50 27.77 -35.88
N MET A 315 -25.24 28.16 -34.82
CA MET A 315 -26.25 27.30 -34.17
C MET A 315 -27.62 27.99 -33.98
N PRO A 316 -28.43 28.15 -35.04
CA PRO A 316 -29.76 28.78 -34.94
C PRO A 316 -30.78 27.95 -34.12
N ILE A 317 -30.50 26.67 -33.82
CA ILE A 317 -31.40 25.78 -33.08
C ILE A 317 -31.32 25.97 -31.55
N VAL A 318 -30.21 26.50 -31.02
CA VAL A 318 -30.10 26.76 -29.57
C VAL A 318 -30.72 28.11 -29.19
N ALA A 319 -30.77 29.06 -30.12
CA ALA A 319 -31.42 30.36 -29.92
C ALA A 319 -32.96 30.28 -29.76
N THR A 320 -33.57 29.15 -30.12
CA THR A 320 -35.03 28.92 -30.02
C THR A 320 -35.48 28.29 -28.70
N MET A 321 -34.57 27.77 -27.87
CA MET A 321 -34.90 27.29 -26.52
C MET A 321 -34.75 28.42 -25.50
N ARG A 322 -35.69 29.38 -25.53
CA ARG A 322 -35.94 30.25 -24.37
C ARG A 322 -36.44 29.37 -23.21
N PRO A 323 -36.07 29.66 -21.95
CA PRO A 323 -36.61 28.92 -20.82
C PRO A 323 -38.12 29.18 -20.74
N LEU A 324 -38.90 28.10 -20.78
CA LEU A 324 -40.29 28.08 -20.30
C LEU A 324 -40.26 28.28 -18.78
N ALA A 325 -40.05 29.53 -18.37
CA ALA A 325 -40.25 30.00 -17.00
C ALA A 325 -41.35 31.07 -17.05
N GLN A 326 -42.58 30.60 -17.20
CA GLN A 326 -43.78 31.28 -16.72
C GLN A 326 -44.55 30.25 -15.92
N PHE A 327 -44.39 30.29 -14.59
CA PHE A 327 -45.44 30.30 -13.57
C PHE A 327 -44.80 30.63 -12.22
#